data_AF-A0A1S8X4G2-F1
#
_entry.id   AF-A0A1S8X4G2-F1
#
_cell.length_a   1.000
_cell.length_b   1.000
_cell.length_c   1.000
_cell.angle_alpha   90.00
_cell.angle_beta   90.00
_cell.angle_gamma   90.00
#
_symmetry.space_group_name_H-M   'P 1'
#
loop_
_entity.id
_entity.type
_entity.pdbx_description
1 polymer ?
#
loop_
_entity_poly.entity_id
_entity_poly.type
_entity_poly.pdbx_seq_one_letter_code
_entity_poly.pdbx_strand_id
1 'polypeptide(L)'
;MTLEEAAMKKDPGQANLDSVLVSKATPEYLQDLLKDKRQLQNFPNMFIHLEIILEKEINRVREKLFHLNESFRKTENELPEPSGVITTLQEKVFVPVKENPNYNFVGRLLGPRGLTAKQLEQDLECKIMVRGKGSLRDKKK
;
A
#
# COMPACT_ATOMS: atom_id res chain seq x y z
N MET A 1 -30.54 33.84 -11.07
CA MET A 1 -31.33 32.91 -11.92
C MET A 1 -30.33 32.20 -12.84
N THR A 2 -29.41 31.34 -12.39
CA THR A 2 -29.54 29.99 -11.75
C THR A 2 -30.40 29.01 -12.51
N LEU A 3 -29.75 28.12 -13.27
CA LEU A 3 -30.15 26.76 -13.68
C LEU A 3 -28.83 26.03 -14.03
N GLU A 4 -28.05 25.54 -13.07
CA GLU A 4 -28.16 24.27 -12.30
C GLU A 4 -27.96 22.99 -13.13
N GLU A 5 -26.74 22.44 -13.01
CA GLU A 5 -26.38 21.03 -12.82
C GLU A 5 -26.98 19.95 -13.72
N ALA A 6 -26.22 19.59 -14.77
CA ALA A 6 -26.25 18.24 -15.35
C ALA A 6 -25.24 17.34 -14.61
N ALA A 7 -25.56 16.94 -13.38
CA ALA A 7 -24.86 15.88 -12.67
C ALA A 7 -25.18 14.53 -13.34
N MET A 8 -24.15 13.91 -13.92
CA MET A 8 -24.20 12.57 -14.48
C MET A 8 -24.55 11.58 -13.37
N LYS A 9 -25.77 11.07 -13.45
CA LYS A 9 -26.46 10.15 -12.53
C LYS A 9 -25.56 8.95 -12.19
N LYS A 10 -25.01 8.92 -10.97
CA LYS A 10 -24.31 7.76 -10.42
C LYS A 10 -25.37 6.86 -9.76
N ASP A 11 -25.52 5.64 -10.25
CA ASP A 11 -26.57 4.71 -9.82
C ASP A 11 -26.58 4.48 -8.30
N PRO A 12 -27.75 4.54 -7.62
CA PRO A 12 -27.87 4.47 -6.16
C PRO A 12 -27.57 3.07 -5.56
N GLY A 13 -27.42 2.03 -6.38
CA GLY A 13 -27.13 0.66 -5.93
C GLY A 13 -25.66 0.40 -5.57
N GLN A 14 -24.72 1.16 -6.13
CA GLN A 14 -23.28 0.90 -5.96
C GLN A 14 -22.75 1.40 -4.61
N ALA A 15 -23.27 2.54 -4.13
CA ALA A 15 -22.83 3.17 -2.88
C ALA A 15 -23.16 2.33 -1.63
N ASN A 16 -24.23 1.54 -1.67
CA ASN A 16 -24.67 0.73 -0.54
C ASN A 16 -23.74 -0.47 -0.30
N LEU A 17 -23.34 -1.17 -1.37
CA LEU A 17 -22.43 -2.31 -1.28
C LEU A 17 -21.04 -1.89 -0.78
N ASP A 18 -20.53 -0.76 -1.26
CA ASP A 18 -19.26 -0.22 -0.77
C ASP A 18 -19.32 0.14 0.72
N SER A 19 -20.43 0.72 1.20
CA SER A 19 -20.62 1.04 2.62
C SER A 19 -20.66 -0.20 3.53
N VAL A 20 -21.29 -1.29 3.09
CA VAL A 20 -21.33 -2.57 3.80
C VAL A 20 -19.96 -3.23 3.82
N LEU A 21 -19.22 -3.20 2.71
CA LEU A 21 -17.85 -3.73 2.64
C LEU A 21 -16.86 -2.88 3.45
N VAL A 22 -17.08 -1.57 3.59
CA VAL A 22 -16.31 -0.69 4.48
C VAL A 22 -16.46 -1.10 5.94
N SER A 23 -17.67 -1.50 6.38
CA SER A 23 -17.91 -1.93 7.76
C SER A 23 -17.28 -3.28 8.13
N LYS A 24 -16.87 -4.09 7.14
CA LYS A 24 -16.27 -5.41 7.35
C LYS A 24 -14.74 -5.41 7.41
N ALA A 25 -14.08 -4.30 7.09
CA ALA A 25 -12.63 -4.19 7.15
C ALA A 25 -12.15 -4.14 8.61
N THR A 26 -12.07 -5.32 9.22
CA THR A 26 -11.63 -5.55 10.60
C THR A 26 -10.34 -6.38 10.60
N PRO A 27 -9.50 -6.28 11.66
CA PRO A 27 -8.31 -7.11 11.80
C PRO A 27 -8.62 -8.62 11.75
N GLU A 28 -9.75 -9.02 12.31
CA GLU A 28 -10.26 -10.38 12.31
C GLU A 28 -10.60 -10.84 10.88
N TYR A 29 -11.30 -10.00 10.11
CA TYR A 29 -11.61 -10.31 8.71
C TYR A 29 -10.34 -10.47 7.87
N LEU A 30 -9.33 -9.61 8.06
CA LEU A 30 -8.04 -9.77 7.38
C LEU A 30 -7.36 -11.09 7.75
N GLN A 31 -7.42 -11.50 9.02
CA GLN A 31 -6.85 -12.77 9.46
C GLN A 31 -7.53 -13.95 8.76
N ASP A 32 -8.84 -13.90 8.59
CA ASP A 32 -9.60 -14.94 7.89
C ASP A 32 -9.27 -14.98 6.41
N LEU A 33 -9.19 -13.84 5.71
CA LEU A 33 -8.73 -13.78 4.32
C LEU A 33 -7.31 -14.39 4.13
N LEU A 34 -6.42 -14.20 5.11
CA LEU A 34 -5.08 -14.80 5.09
C LEU A 34 -5.08 -16.31 5.38
N LYS A 35 -6.09 -16.83 6.08
CA LYS A 35 -6.30 -18.28 6.23
C LYS A 35 -6.81 -18.86 4.91
N ASP A 36 -7.80 -18.24 4.29
CA ASP A 36 -8.35 -18.65 3.01
C ASP A 36 -7.26 -18.68 1.93
N LYS A 37 -6.38 -17.66 1.90
CA LYS A 37 -5.25 -17.62 0.97
C LYS A 37 -4.31 -18.82 1.15
N ARG A 38 -4.08 -19.26 2.39
CA ARG A 38 -3.26 -20.46 2.66
C ARG A 38 -3.97 -21.74 2.21
N GLN A 39 -5.29 -21.82 2.32
CA GLN A 39 -6.04 -22.98 1.85
C GLN A 39 -6.06 -23.05 0.32
N LEU A 40 -6.24 -21.93 -0.37
CA LEU A 40 -6.20 -21.89 -1.85
C LEU A 40 -4.81 -22.28 -2.38
N GLN A 41 -3.73 -21.95 -1.68
CA GLN A 41 -2.37 -22.36 -2.05
C GLN A 41 -2.16 -23.89 -2.04
N ASN A 42 -3.00 -24.65 -1.33
CA ASN A 42 -2.94 -26.11 -1.34
C ASN A 42 -3.50 -26.73 -2.64
N PHE A 43 -4.23 -25.93 -3.45
CA PHE A 43 -4.83 -26.36 -4.72
C PHE A 43 -4.33 -25.50 -5.87
N PRO A 44 -3.05 -25.64 -6.27
CA PRO A 44 -2.47 -24.82 -7.33
C PRO A 44 -3.22 -25.01 -8.65
N ASN A 45 -3.41 -23.91 -9.39
CA ASN A 45 -4.04 -23.84 -10.71
C ASN A 45 -5.53 -24.22 -10.80
N MET A 46 -6.19 -24.56 -9.69
CA MET A 46 -7.62 -24.90 -9.74
C MET A 46 -8.52 -23.65 -9.68
N PHE A 47 -8.09 -22.65 -8.91
CA PHE A 47 -8.92 -21.50 -8.55
C PHE A 47 -8.24 -20.15 -8.84
N ILE A 48 -7.71 -19.99 -10.06
CA ILE A 48 -6.93 -18.81 -10.48
C ILE A 48 -7.72 -17.51 -10.26
N HIS A 49 -8.99 -17.47 -10.66
CA HIS A 49 -9.82 -16.26 -10.51
C HIS A 49 -10.15 -15.96 -9.04
N LEU A 50 -10.38 -16.98 -8.21
CA LEU A 50 -10.63 -16.78 -6.79
C LEU A 50 -9.38 -16.27 -6.07
N GLU A 51 -8.19 -16.76 -6.44
CA GLU A 51 -6.92 -16.25 -5.90
C GLU A 51 -6.73 -14.77 -6.22
N ILE A 52 -7.04 -14.34 -7.45
CA ILE A 52 -6.96 -12.93 -7.85
C ILE A 52 -7.95 -12.06 -7.05
N ILE A 53 -9.20 -12.52 -6.90
CA ILE A 53 -10.23 -11.77 -6.16
C ILE A 53 -9.85 -11.67 -4.67
N LEU A 54 -9.37 -12.78 -4.10
CA LEU A 54 -8.93 -12.83 -2.70
C LEU A 54 -7.74 -11.89 -2.47
N GLU A 55 -6.76 -11.86 -3.38
CA GLU A 55 -5.63 -10.95 -3.25
C GLU A 55 -6.07 -9.48 -3.33
N LYS A 56 -7.00 -9.16 -4.24
CA LYS A 56 -7.59 -7.82 -4.34
C LYS A 56 -8.28 -7.40 -3.05
N GLU A 57 -9.07 -8.30 -2.44
CA GLU A 57 -9.77 -8.00 -1.19
C GLU A 57 -8.79 -7.87 -0.01
N ILE A 58 -7.77 -8.73 0.07
CA ILE A 58 -6.70 -8.60 1.08
C ILE A 58 -6.02 -7.23 0.96
N ASN A 59 -5.73 -6.78 -0.25
CA ASN A 59 -5.12 -5.47 -0.47
C ASN A 59 -6.07 -4.33 -0.06
N ARG A 60 -7.35 -4.39 -0.45
CA ARG A 60 -8.39 -3.40 -0.05
C ARG A 60 -8.54 -3.31 1.47
N VAL A 61 -8.59 -4.44 2.18
CA VAL A 61 -8.71 -4.45 3.65
C VAL A 61 -7.43 -3.93 4.31
N ARG A 62 -6.26 -4.30 3.77
CA ARG A 62 -4.96 -3.80 4.28
C ARG A 62 -4.81 -2.31 4.10
N GLU A 63 -5.16 -1.79 2.94
CA GLU A 63 -5.24 -0.36 2.67
C GLU A 63 -6.09 0.30 3.75
N LYS A 64 -7.34 -0.14 3.95
CA LYS A 64 -8.23 0.45 4.96
C LYS A 64 -7.72 0.35 6.41
N LEU A 65 -7.07 -0.75 6.80
CA LEU A 65 -6.57 -0.95 8.17
C LEU A 65 -5.23 -0.27 8.45
N PHE A 66 -4.33 -0.29 7.47
CA PHE A 66 -2.92 0.08 7.62
C PHE A 66 -2.55 1.32 6.81
N HIS A 67 -3.50 2.05 6.23
CA HIS A 67 -3.29 3.44 5.80
C HIS A 67 -3.00 4.30 7.03
N LEU A 68 -1.79 4.14 7.52
CA LEU A 68 -1.24 4.71 8.73
C LEU A 68 -0.75 6.14 8.49
N ASN A 69 -1.29 6.87 7.51
CA ASN A 69 -1.05 8.30 7.32
C ASN A 69 -1.93 8.87 6.20
N GLU A 70 -3.06 9.44 6.59
CA GLU A 70 -3.81 10.47 5.86
C GLU A 70 -2.89 11.64 5.38
N SER A 71 -1.66 11.70 5.88
CA SER A 71 -0.60 12.66 5.55
C SER A 71 0.13 12.41 4.22
N PHE A 72 0.22 11.17 3.70
CA PHE A 72 0.94 10.92 2.44
C PHE A 72 0.07 11.11 1.19
N ARG A 73 -1.26 11.17 1.33
CA ARG A 73 -2.18 11.57 0.24
C ARG A 73 -2.23 13.09 0.04
N LYS A 74 -1.61 13.89 0.92
CA LYS A 74 -1.56 15.36 0.80
C LYS A 74 -0.43 15.79 -0.15
N THR A 75 -0.64 15.59 -1.46
CA THR A 75 -0.11 16.38 -2.61
C THR A 75 -0.17 15.60 -3.93
N GLU A 76 -0.79 14.43 -3.99
CA GLU A 76 -1.28 13.93 -5.27
C GLU A 76 -2.53 14.71 -5.63
N ASN A 77 -2.34 15.78 -6.40
CA ASN A 77 -3.07 15.99 -7.64
C ASN A 77 -2.42 17.20 -8.31
N GLU A 78 -1.91 16.96 -9.52
CA GLU A 78 -1.27 17.91 -10.44
C GLU A 78 0.26 18.05 -10.27
N LEU A 79 0.97 16.95 -10.51
CA LEU A 79 2.30 17.10 -11.11
C LEU A 79 2.13 17.85 -12.45
N PRO A 80 2.99 18.84 -12.74
CA PRO A 80 2.92 19.57 -14.01
C PRO A 80 3.19 18.64 -15.19
N GLU A 81 2.74 19.05 -16.38
CA GLU A 81 3.06 18.30 -17.60
C GLU A 81 4.58 18.12 -17.73
N PRO A 82 5.03 16.92 -18.12
CA PRO A 82 6.45 16.63 -18.24
C PRO A 82 7.09 17.57 -19.25
N SER A 83 8.05 18.37 -18.80
CA SER A 83 8.79 19.31 -19.64
C SER A 83 10.29 19.09 -19.48
N GLY A 84 11.00 18.98 -20.60
CA GLY A 84 12.45 18.81 -20.64
C GLY A 84 12.93 17.36 -20.80
N VAL A 85 14.21 17.14 -20.50
CA VAL A 85 14.89 15.84 -20.63
C VAL A 85 14.65 14.96 -19.41
N ILE A 86 14.49 13.65 -19.63
CA ILE A 86 14.34 12.66 -18.55
C ILE A 86 15.60 12.69 -17.68
N THR A 87 15.43 13.10 -16.41
CA THR A 87 16.52 13.20 -15.44
C THR A 87 16.24 12.27 -14.27
N THR A 88 17.27 11.58 -13.78
CA THR A 88 17.16 10.72 -12.59
C THR A 88 17.71 11.46 -11.37
N LEU A 89 16.87 11.68 -10.36
CA LEU A 89 17.27 12.31 -9.10
C LEU A 89 17.47 11.25 -8.02
N GLN A 90 18.50 11.43 -7.18
CA GLN A 90 18.79 10.52 -6.08
C GLN A 90 19.11 11.32 -4.81
N GLU A 91 18.39 11.04 -3.73
CA GLU A 91 18.63 11.64 -2.42
C GLU A 91 19.09 10.57 -1.43
N LYS A 92 20.09 10.90 -0.60
CA LYS A 92 20.59 10.02 0.46
C LYS A 92 20.13 10.53 1.82
N VAL A 93 19.15 9.85 2.40
CA VAL A 93 18.66 10.12 3.75
C VAL A 93 19.35 9.20 4.75
N PHE A 94 20.00 9.77 5.77
CA PHE A 94 20.67 9.02 6.82
C PHE A 94 19.70 8.67 7.97
N VAL A 95 19.76 7.43 8.44
CA VAL A 95 18.95 6.95 9.56
C VAL A 95 19.62 7.31 10.90
N PRO A 96 18.92 7.92 11.87
CA PRO A 96 19.48 8.37 13.15
C PRO A 96 19.68 7.21 14.14
N VAL A 97 20.52 6.23 13.77
CA VAL A 97 20.84 5.06 14.62
C VAL A 97 21.67 5.41 15.86
N LYS A 98 22.35 6.57 15.86
CA LYS A 98 23.16 7.03 17.01
C LYS A 98 22.29 7.49 18.17
N GLU A 99 21.18 8.15 17.86
CA GLU A 99 20.24 8.69 18.85
C GLU A 99 19.33 7.59 19.41
N ASN A 100 18.93 6.66 18.54
CA ASN A 100 18.02 5.57 18.90
C ASN A 100 18.60 4.21 18.49
N PRO A 101 19.61 3.69 19.20
CA PRO A 101 20.28 2.44 18.85
C PRO A 101 19.39 1.20 19.00
N ASN A 102 18.35 1.29 19.83
CA ASN A 102 17.43 0.18 20.11
C ASN A 102 16.24 0.12 19.13
N TYR A 103 16.09 1.10 18.23
CA TYR A 103 14.96 1.16 17.30
C TYR A 103 15.31 0.55 15.94
N ASN A 104 14.44 -0.31 15.43
CA ASN A 104 14.61 -0.92 14.12
C ASN A 104 13.92 -0.12 13.01
N PHE A 105 14.61 0.92 12.54
CA PHE A 105 14.13 1.77 11.45
C PHE A 105 13.90 1.00 10.14
N VAL A 106 14.85 0.15 9.75
CA VAL A 106 14.78 -0.61 8.49
C VAL A 106 13.61 -1.59 8.50
N GLY A 107 13.42 -2.31 9.60
CA GLY A 107 12.30 -3.23 9.77
C GLY A 107 10.95 -2.53 9.74
N ARG A 108 10.85 -1.32 10.34
CA ARG A 108 9.63 -0.52 10.30
C ARG A 108 9.35 0.04 8.90
N LEU A 109 10.38 0.51 8.19
CA LEU A 109 10.25 1.08 6.84
C LEU A 109 9.82 0.01 5.81
N LEU A 110 10.44 -1.17 5.86
CA LEU A 110 10.09 -2.28 4.95
C LEU A 110 8.72 -2.87 5.28
N GLY A 111 8.41 -3.02 6.57
CA GLY A 111 7.19 -3.66 7.02
C GLY A 111 7.15 -5.17 6.72
N PRO A 112 6.00 -5.82 6.98
CA PRO A 112 5.87 -7.26 6.78
C PRO A 112 6.05 -7.62 5.30
N ARG A 113 6.99 -8.54 5.01
CA ARG A 113 7.34 -8.97 3.65
C ARG A 113 7.76 -7.84 2.70
N GLY A 114 8.16 -6.67 3.21
CA GLY A 114 8.50 -5.51 2.38
C GLY A 114 7.29 -4.78 1.78
N LEU A 115 6.06 -5.14 2.19
CA LEU A 115 4.84 -4.58 1.61
C LEU A 115 4.71 -3.08 1.85
N THR A 116 5.14 -2.57 3.00
CA THR A 116 5.06 -1.15 3.33
C THR A 116 5.98 -0.32 2.44
N ALA A 117 7.22 -0.77 2.22
CA ALA A 117 8.12 -0.08 1.30
C ALA A 117 7.62 -0.16 -0.15
N LYS A 118 7.11 -1.31 -0.59
CA LYS A 118 6.58 -1.48 -1.94
C LYS A 118 5.36 -0.59 -2.21
N GLN A 119 4.47 -0.45 -1.22
CA GLN A 119 3.35 0.48 -1.31
C GLN A 119 3.83 1.92 -1.41
N LEU A 120 4.81 2.30 -0.58
CA LEU A 120 5.37 3.65 -0.59
C LEU A 120 6.05 3.98 -1.94
N GLU A 121 6.73 3.02 -2.55
CA GLU A 121 7.29 3.16 -3.90
C GLU A 121 6.20 3.37 -4.96
N GLN A 122 5.07 2.66 -4.84
CA GLN A 122 3.94 2.78 -5.76
C GLN A 122 3.20 4.12 -5.58
N ASP A 123 2.99 4.56 -4.35
CA ASP A 123 2.27 5.80 -4.03
C ASP A 123 3.10 7.05 -4.36
N LEU A 124 4.43 6.98 -4.32
CA LEU A 124 5.32 8.11 -4.62
C LEU A 124 5.94 8.04 -6.02
N GLU A 125 5.62 7.00 -6.78
CA GLU A 125 6.25 6.67 -8.07
C GLU A 125 7.80 6.74 -8.02
N CYS A 126 8.38 6.39 -6.87
CA CYS A 126 9.81 6.50 -6.63
C CYS A 126 10.41 5.15 -6.23
N LYS A 127 11.74 5.02 -6.38
CA LYS A 127 12.46 3.80 -6.02
C LYS A 127 13.21 4.00 -4.70
N ILE A 128 12.87 3.20 -3.70
CA ILE A 128 13.43 3.29 -2.35
C ILE A 128 14.46 2.17 -2.17
N MET A 129 15.68 2.54 -1.80
CA MET A 129 16.77 1.58 -1.59
C MET A 129 17.41 1.76 -0.21
N VAL A 130 17.33 0.73 0.63
CA VAL A 130 18.07 0.69 1.89
C VAL A 130 19.50 0.23 1.64
N ARG A 131 20.48 1.06 1.96
CA ARG A 131 21.92 0.80 1.76
C ARG A 131 22.73 1.18 3.01
N GLY A 132 23.91 0.58 3.18
CA GLY A 132 24.90 0.97 4.19
C GLY A 132 25.16 -0.08 5.27
N LYS A 133 25.92 0.30 6.30
CA LYS A 133 26.31 -0.59 7.40
C LYS A 133 25.08 -1.00 8.22
N GLY A 134 24.79 -2.29 8.26
CA GLY A 134 23.61 -2.83 8.93
C GLY A 134 22.35 -2.92 8.06
N SER A 135 22.43 -2.65 6.75
CA SER A 135 21.31 -2.86 5.83
C SER A 135 21.03 -4.33 5.53
N LEU A 136 22.06 -5.19 5.62
CA LEU A 136 21.89 -6.63 5.53
C LEU A 136 21.46 -7.20 6.88
N ARG A 137 20.47 -8.10 6.83
CA ARG A 137 19.99 -8.84 8.00
C ARG A 137 21.06 -9.76 8.59
N ASP A 138 21.95 -10.29 7.74
CA ASP A 138 23.02 -11.20 8.15
C ASP A 138 24.33 -10.44 8.38
N LYS A 139 24.79 -10.41 9.63
CA LYS A 139 26.10 -9.87 10.03
C LYS A 139 27.23 -10.90 10.01
N LYS A 140 26.96 -12.16 9.64
CA LYS A 140 27.89 -13.31 9.74
C LYS A 140 28.22 -13.97 8.39
N LYS A 141 28.24 -13.20 7.29
CA LYS A 141 28.70 -13.72 5.99
C LYS A 141 29.88 -12.90 5.50
#